data_AF-A0A520HMT9-F1
#
_entry.id   AF-A0A520HMT9-F1
#
_cell.length_a   1.000
_cell.length_b   1.000
_cell.length_c   1.000
_cell.angle_alpha   90.00
_cell.angle_beta   90.00
_cell.angle_gamma   90.00
#
_symmetry.space_group_name_H-M   'P 1'
#
loop_
_entity.id
_entity.type
_entity.pdbx_description
1 polymer ?
#
loop_
_entity_poly.entity_id
_entity_poly.type
_entity_poly.pdbx_seq_one_letter_code
_entity_poly.pdbx_strand_id
1 'polypeptide(L)'
;MMILATLLLAAAPPSGMPDLRAADARLNAQYRATMAEMRRRDAAPQPDATTGPSYAQALLDAQRKWIAFRDANCLSVAYEYRGGSAERLSRGTCLVSMTDARTRELRQIQRGASPD
;
A
#
# COMPACT_ATOMS: atom_id res chain seq x y z
N MET A 1 -14.57 -40.38 -15.74
CA MET A 1 -14.60 -39.84 -14.36
C MET A 1 -14.19 -38.37 -14.41
N MET A 2 -15.16 -37.50 -14.70
CA MET A 2 -15.04 -36.04 -14.62
C MET A 2 -16.19 -35.58 -13.74
N ILE A 3 -15.96 -35.26 -12.47
CA ILE A 3 -16.90 -34.46 -11.68
C ILE A 3 -16.09 -33.55 -10.73
N LEU A 4 -16.08 -32.28 -11.13
CA LEU A 4 -15.97 -31.03 -10.37
C LEU A 4 -14.74 -30.76 -9.48
N ALA A 5 -13.88 -29.89 -10.03
CA ALA A 5 -13.13 -28.90 -9.27
C ALA A 5 -14.08 -28.08 -8.40
N THR A 6 -14.03 -28.28 -7.09
CA THR A 6 -14.60 -27.37 -6.11
C THR A 6 -13.83 -26.06 -6.17
N LEU A 7 -14.39 -25.13 -6.94
CA LEU A 7 -14.14 -23.71 -6.83
C LEU A 7 -14.33 -23.33 -5.35
N LEU A 8 -13.22 -23.19 -4.61
CA LEU A 8 -13.24 -22.35 -3.43
C LEU A 8 -13.43 -20.92 -3.95
N LEU A 9 -14.69 -20.51 -4.04
CA LEU A 9 -15.04 -19.11 -4.15
C LEU A 9 -14.38 -18.45 -2.94
N ALA A 10 -13.31 -17.68 -3.14
CA ALA A 10 -12.81 -16.80 -2.12
C ALA A 10 -13.93 -15.80 -1.86
N ALA A 11 -14.80 -16.10 -0.88
CA ALA A 11 -15.88 -15.21 -0.49
C ALA A 11 -15.24 -13.85 -0.19
N ALA A 12 -15.65 -12.83 -0.95
CA ALA A 12 -15.31 -11.47 -0.61
C ALA A 12 -15.78 -11.22 0.82
N PRO A 13 -15.00 -10.51 1.66
CA PRO A 13 -15.41 -10.21 3.02
C PRO A 13 -16.80 -9.53 2.99
N PRO A 14 -17.69 -9.82 3.95
CA PRO A 14 -19.01 -9.20 3.99
C PRO A 14 -18.89 -7.67 4.02
N SER A 15 -19.87 -7.00 3.41
CA SER A 15 -19.94 -5.55 3.31
C SER A 15 -19.74 -4.90 4.68
N GLY A 16 -18.64 -4.14 4.83
CA GLY A 16 -18.28 -3.46 6.09
C GLY A 16 -17.10 -4.05 6.86
N MET A 17 -16.60 -5.25 6.51
CA MET A 17 -15.34 -5.75 7.07
C MET A 17 -14.12 -5.12 6.34
N PRO A 18 -13.00 -4.89 7.04
CA PRO A 18 -11.76 -4.45 6.42
C PRO A 18 -11.31 -5.41 5.31
N ASP A 19 -11.28 -4.95 4.05
CA ASP A 19 -10.76 -5.71 2.92
C ASP A 19 -9.37 -5.20 2.52
N LEU A 20 -8.35 -5.78 3.14
CA LEU A 20 -6.96 -5.45 2.84
C LEU A 20 -6.58 -5.81 1.40
N ARG A 21 -7.16 -6.86 0.80
CA ARG A 21 -6.83 -7.25 -0.57
C ARG A 21 -7.31 -6.19 -1.56
N ALA A 22 -8.53 -5.68 -1.37
CA ALA A 22 -9.04 -4.60 -2.20
C ALA A 22 -8.24 -3.30 -2.03
N ALA A 23 -7.86 -2.95 -0.79
CA ALA A 23 -7.01 -1.80 -0.52
C ALA A 23 -5.62 -1.93 -1.15
N ASP A 24 -4.96 -3.08 -1.00
CA ASP A 24 -3.66 -3.37 -1.62
C ASP A 24 -3.73 -3.37 -3.14
N ALA A 25 -4.82 -3.84 -3.74
CA ALA A 25 -5.02 -3.78 -5.19
C ALA A 25 -5.04 -2.32 -5.69
N ARG A 26 -5.75 -1.42 -4.98
CA ARG A 26 -5.77 0.02 -5.28
C ARG A 26 -4.39 0.65 -5.10
N LEU A 27 -3.71 0.36 -3.99
CA LEU A 27 -2.36 0.82 -3.71
C LEU A 27 -1.39 0.40 -4.82
N ASN A 28 -1.40 -0.88 -5.21
CA ASN A 28 -0.49 -1.41 -6.23
C ASN A 28 -0.76 -0.83 -7.62
N ALA A 29 -2.03 -0.60 -7.97
CA ALA A 29 -2.37 0.09 -9.20
C ALA A 29 -1.81 1.53 -9.20
N GLN A 30 -2.00 2.25 -8.10
CA GLN A 30 -1.48 3.60 -7.96
C GLN A 30 0.05 3.64 -7.93
N TYR A 31 0.71 2.73 -7.21
CA TYR A 31 2.16 2.64 -7.14
C TYR A 31 2.78 2.47 -8.52
N ARG A 32 2.19 1.63 -9.39
CA ARG A 32 2.66 1.49 -10.78
C ARG A 32 2.54 2.79 -11.57
N ALA A 33 1.43 3.52 -11.43
CA ALA A 33 1.23 4.81 -12.08
C ALA A 33 2.23 5.86 -11.59
N THR A 34 2.46 5.95 -10.27
CA THR A 34 3.43 6.87 -9.68
C THR A 34 4.86 6.51 -10.08
N MET A 35 5.23 5.22 -10.09
CA MET A 35 6.54 4.76 -10.55
C MET A 35 6.80 5.07 -12.02
N ALA A 36 5.79 4.96 -12.88
CA ALA A 36 5.91 5.34 -14.28
C ALA A 36 6.24 6.84 -14.43
N GLU A 37 5.58 7.69 -13.64
CA GLU A 37 5.86 9.12 -13.62
C GLU A 37 7.26 9.43 -13.05
N MET A 38 7.69 8.77 -11.97
CA MET A 38 9.04 8.96 -11.44
C MET A 38 10.12 8.57 -12.46
N ARG A 39 9.91 7.46 -13.19
CA ARG A 39 10.81 7.05 -14.29
C ARG A 39 10.83 8.04 -15.44
N ARG A 40 9.68 8.67 -15.75
CA ARG A 40 9.61 9.74 -16.75
C ARG A 40 10.44 10.95 -16.32
N ARG A 41 10.42 11.31 -15.02
CA ARG A 41 11.24 12.39 -14.46
C ARG A 41 12.73 12.06 -14.46
N ASP A 42 13.08 10.81 -14.15
CA ASP A 42 14.46 10.30 -14.20
C ASP A 42 15.06 10.37 -15.62
N ALA A 43 14.22 10.31 -16.66
CA ALA A 43 14.66 10.42 -18.06
C ALA A 43 14.90 11.87 -18.53
N ALA A 44 14.42 12.87 -17.78
CA ALA A 44 14.67 14.27 -18.11
C ALA A 44 16.06 14.70 -17.58
N PRO A 45 16.77 15.61 -18.26
CA PRO A 45 18.00 16.19 -17.72
C PRO A 45 17.73 16.86 -16.36
N GLN A 46 18.43 16.42 -15.32
CA GLN A 46 18.36 17.00 -13.98
C GLN A 46 19.66 17.74 -13.66
N PRO A 47 19.62 18.97 -13.13
CA PRO A 47 20.82 19.73 -12.76
C PRO A 47 21.72 19.03 -11.74
N ASP A 48 21.14 18.13 -10.95
CA ASP A 48 21.72 17.42 -9.81
C ASP A 48 21.75 15.89 -10.01
N ALA A 49 21.65 15.42 -11.26
CA ALA A 49 21.54 13.99 -11.59
C ALA A 49 22.66 13.09 -11.03
N THR A 50 23.79 13.67 -10.61
CA THR A 50 24.94 12.95 -10.04
C THR A 50 24.95 12.89 -8.52
N THR A 51 24.03 13.57 -7.83
CA THR A 51 23.97 13.62 -6.37
C THR A 51 22.69 12.99 -5.84
N GLY A 52 22.80 11.76 -5.31
CA GLY A 52 21.70 11.06 -4.63
C GLY A 52 20.94 10.04 -5.47
N PRO A 53 19.88 9.42 -4.90
CA PRO A 53 19.04 8.46 -5.62
C PRO A 53 18.17 9.13 -6.67
N SER A 54 17.86 8.41 -7.75
CA SER A 54 16.84 8.81 -8.72
C SER A 54 15.44 8.91 -8.07
N TYR A 55 14.49 9.60 -8.71
CA TYR A 55 13.11 9.68 -8.25
C TYR A 55 12.50 8.28 -8.06
N ALA A 56 12.73 7.36 -9.01
CA ALA A 56 12.24 6.00 -8.92
C ALA A 56 12.90 5.19 -7.79
N GLN A 57 14.20 5.38 -7.57
CA GLN A 57 14.93 4.74 -6.46
C GLN A 57 14.43 5.24 -5.10
N ALA A 58 14.27 6.56 -4.95
CA ALA A 58 13.74 7.17 -3.73
C ALA A 58 12.32 6.70 -3.43
N LEU A 59 11.44 6.65 -4.43
CA LEU A 59 10.06 6.16 -4.25
C LEU A 59 10.01 4.68 -3.86
N LEU A 60 10.84 3.83 -4.48
CA LEU A 60 10.92 2.41 -4.13
C LEU A 60 11.36 2.22 -2.67
N ASP A 61 12.41 2.93 -2.26
CA ASP A 61 12.92 2.87 -0.89
C ASP A 61 11.87 3.36 0.12
N ALA A 62 11.23 4.50 -0.15
CA ALA A 62 10.14 5.03 0.66
C ALA A 62 8.98 4.03 0.80
N GLN A 63 8.60 3.36 -0.28
CA GLN A 63 7.52 2.37 -0.26
C GLN A 63 7.86 1.14 0.60
N ARG A 64 9.11 0.66 0.54
CA ARG A 64 9.58 -0.46 1.38
C ARG A 64 9.58 -0.09 2.86
N LYS A 65 10.09 1.09 3.19
CA LYS A 65 10.09 1.61 4.56
C LYS A 65 8.67 1.83 5.08
N TRP A 66 7.76 2.33 4.23
CA TRP A 66 6.36 2.50 4.57
C TRP A 66 5.66 1.18 4.92
N ILE A 67 5.92 0.08 4.19
CA ILE A 67 5.34 -1.24 4.52
C ILE A 67 5.79 -1.69 5.91
N ALA A 68 7.10 -1.60 6.20
CA ALA A 68 7.63 -1.96 7.51
C ALA A 68 7.02 -1.12 8.64
N PHE A 69 6.90 0.20 8.42
CA PHE A 69 6.21 1.10 9.35
C PHE A 69 4.74 0.73 9.55
N ARG A 70 3.98 0.53 8.46
CA ARG A 70 2.57 0.14 8.50
C ARG A 70 2.36 -1.11 9.34
N ASP A 71 3.14 -2.15 9.08
CA ASP A 71 2.95 -3.44 9.72
C ASP A 71 3.31 -3.38 11.21
N ALA A 72 4.38 -2.67 11.58
CA ALA A 72 4.76 -2.44 12.97
C ALA A 72 3.75 -1.55 13.72
N ASN A 73 3.31 -0.47 13.09
CA ASN A 73 2.32 0.45 13.66
C ASN A 73 0.98 -0.27 13.90
N CYS A 74 0.48 -1.02 12.91
CA CYS A 74 -0.79 -1.72 13.04
C CYS A 74 -0.73 -2.89 14.03
N LEU A 75 0.44 -3.50 14.25
CA LEU A 75 0.62 -4.44 15.36
C LEU A 75 0.51 -3.73 16.72
N SER A 76 1.15 -2.57 16.87
CA SER A 76 1.09 -1.76 18.09
C SER A 76 -0.35 -1.34 18.42
N VAL A 77 -1.12 -0.85 17.44
CA VAL A 77 -2.54 -0.49 17.61
C VAL A 77 -3.38 -1.69 18.05
N ALA A 78 -3.11 -2.87 17.49
CA ALA A 78 -3.89 -4.06 17.81
C ALA A 78 -3.65 -4.59 19.24
N TYR A 79 -2.50 -4.29 19.84
CA TYR A 79 -2.13 -4.78 21.17
C TYR A 79 -3.04 -4.29 22.30
N GLU A 80 -3.79 -3.21 22.09
CA GLU A 80 -4.87 -2.79 23.00
C GLU A 80 -5.88 -3.94 23.25
N TYR A 81 -6.08 -4.82 22.26
CA TYR A 81 -7.08 -5.89 22.26
C TYR A 81 -6.47 -7.30 22.37
N ARG A 82 -5.21 -7.39 22.83
CA ARG A 82 -4.39 -8.62 22.78
C ARG A 82 -5.13 -9.87 23.25
N GLY A 83 -5.04 -10.94 22.46
CA GLY A 83 -5.55 -12.27 22.80
C GLY A 83 -7.01 -12.52 22.43
N GLY A 84 -7.73 -11.47 21.98
CA GLY A 84 -9.13 -11.57 21.56
C GLY A 84 -9.33 -11.53 20.03
N SER A 85 -10.56 -11.78 19.58
CA SER A 85 -10.96 -11.54 18.18
C SER A 85 -10.86 -10.07 17.77
N ALA A 86 -11.01 -9.15 18.73
CA ALA A 86 -10.88 -7.72 18.54
C ALA A 86 -9.46 -7.28 18.11
N GLU A 87 -8.39 -7.99 18.50
CA GLU A 87 -7.03 -7.74 18.03
C GLU A 87 -6.91 -7.86 16.51
N ARG A 88 -7.47 -8.94 15.95
CA ARG A 88 -7.44 -9.18 14.50
C ARG A 88 -8.25 -8.13 13.75
N LEU A 89 -9.42 -7.78 14.27
CA LEU A 89 -10.28 -6.76 13.67
C LEU A 89 -9.60 -5.38 13.70
N SER A 90 -9.06 -4.97 14.86
CA SER A 90 -8.33 -3.71 15.04
C SER A 90 -7.13 -3.63 14.09
N ARG A 91 -6.31 -4.68 14.02
CA ARG A 91 -5.18 -4.76 13.09
C ARG A 91 -5.63 -4.63 11.63
N GLY A 92 -6.66 -5.36 11.24
CA GLY A 92 -7.21 -5.34 9.87
C GLY A 92 -7.69 -3.95 9.47
N THR A 93 -8.43 -3.27 10.35
CA THR A 93 -8.90 -1.89 10.13
C THR A 93 -7.74 -0.91 9.97
N CYS A 94 -6.70 -1.01 10.81
CA CYS A 94 -5.50 -0.19 10.69
C CYS A 94 -4.81 -0.39 9.33
N LEU A 95 -4.62 -1.65 8.92
CA LEU A 95 -3.94 -1.98 7.65
C LEU A 95 -4.69 -1.39 6.44
N VAL A 96 -6.03 -1.48 6.42
CA VAL A 96 -6.85 -0.89 5.36
C VAL A 96 -6.72 0.63 5.35
N SER A 97 -6.90 1.27 6.51
CA SER A 97 -6.86 2.74 6.63
C SER A 97 -5.53 3.32 6.14
N MET A 98 -4.41 2.76 6.61
CA MET A 98 -3.07 3.21 6.20
C MET A 98 -2.81 2.94 4.72
N THR A 99 -3.29 1.82 4.17
CA THR A 99 -3.11 1.48 2.75
C THR A 99 -3.90 2.43 1.85
N ASP A 100 -5.12 2.81 2.24
CA ASP A 100 -5.90 3.82 1.52
C ASP A 100 -5.28 5.22 1.62
N ALA A 101 -4.74 5.59 2.79
CA ALA A 101 -3.99 6.84 2.98
C ALA A 101 -2.77 6.90 2.06
N ARG A 102 -1.94 5.85 2.05
CA ARG A 102 -0.78 5.78 1.17
C ARG A 102 -1.15 5.82 -0.30
N THR A 103 -2.28 5.24 -0.68
CA THR A 103 -2.78 5.35 -2.06
C THR A 103 -3.08 6.82 -2.42
N ARG A 104 -3.58 7.64 -1.48
CA ARG A 104 -3.77 9.08 -1.70
C ARG A 104 -2.43 9.84 -1.78
N GLU A 105 -1.49 9.54 -0.90
CA GLU A 105 -0.14 10.13 -0.95
C GLU A 105 0.56 9.83 -2.29
N LEU A 106 0.52 8.58 -2.75
CA LEU A 106 1.11 8.19 -4.03
C LEU A 106 0.48 8.95 -5.22
N ARG A 107 -0.82 9.27 -5.15
CA ARG A 107 -1.49 10.14 -6.13
C ARG A 107 -0.99 11.58 -6.07
N GLN A 108 -0.76 12.13 -4.88
CA GLN A 108 -0.21 13.48 -4.73
C GLN A 108 1.22 13.56 -5.28
N ILE A 109 2.07 12.58 -4.93
CA ILE A 109 3.45 12.45 -5.44
C ILE A 109 3.45 12.38 -6.98
N GLN A 110 2.57 11.57 -7.57
CA GLN A 110 2.44 11.47 -9.03
C GLN A 110 2.13 12.84 -9.65
N ARG A 111 1.27 13.63 -9.03
CA ARG A 111 0.91 14.97 -9.51
C ARG A 111 1.96 16.05 -9.19
N GLY A 112 3.04 15.71 -8.48
CA GLY A 112 4.04 16.68 -8.01
C GLY A 112 3.52 17.61 -6.91
N ALA A 113 2.42 17.26 -6.24
CA ALA A 113 1.97 17.97 -5.06
C ALA A 113 2.72 17.44 -3.83
N SER A 114 3.00 18.31 -2.86
CA SER A 114 3.45 17.83 -1.54
C SER A 114 2.34 16.98 -0.93
N PRO A 115 2.65 15.81 -0.35
CA PRO A 115 1.69 15.14 0.51
C PRO A 115 1.42 16.03 1.73
N ASP A 116 0.14 16.27 2.02
CA ASP A 116 -0.31 16.95 3.24
C ASP A 116 -0.27 16.00 4.45
#